data_AF-A0A7S4I891-F1
#
_entry.id   AF-A0A7S4I891-F1
#
_cell.length_a   1.000
_cell.length_b   1.000
_cell.length_c   1.000
_cell.angle_alpha   90.00
_cell.angle_beta   90.00
_cell.angle_gamma   90.00
#
_symmetry.space_group_name_H-M   'P 1'
#
loop_
_entity.id
_entity.type
_entity.pdbx_description
1 polymer ?
#
loop_
_entity_poly.entity_id
_entity_poly.type
_entity_poly.pdbx_seq_one_letter_code
_entity_poly.pdbx_strand_id
1 'polypeptide(L)'
;EAVETGGCPHAAIREDVTANLAALERLTRSIEAEDAPPSSSSSPRRPLLLCESGGDNLAANFSPELADYTVYVIDVAGGDKVPRKGGPGITQSDLLVVNKIDLAEAVGADLGVMDGAAAAMGGGVEDGGGPTVFASVKNGVGLEEIAGRIL
;
A
#
# COMPACT_ATOMS: atom_id res chain seq x y z
N GLU A 1 -4.80 2.42 16.37
CA GLU A 1 -6.25 2.61 16.55
C GLU A 1 -6.96 1.90 15.40
N ALA A 2 -8.13 1.29 15.60
CA ALA A 2 -8.87 0.60 14.54
C ALA A 2 -10.17 1.36 14.24
N VAL A 3 -10.50 1.51 12.95
CA VAL A 3 -11.74 2.13 12.49
C VAL A 3 -12.63 1.03 11.90
N GLU A 4 -13.79 0.81 12.51
CA GLU A 4 -14.79 -0.13 11.98
C GLU A 4 -15.61 0.55 10.88
N THR A 5 -15.60 -0.04 9.68
CA THR A 5 -16.14 0.59 8.45
C THR A 5 -17.57 0.21 8.12
N GLY A 6 -18.23 -0.61 8.95
CA GLY A 6 -19.61 -1.03 8.74
C GLY A 6 -19.84 -1.95 7.53
N GLY A 7 -18.78 -2.52 6.94
CA GLY A 7 -18.88 -3.53 5.87
C GLY A 7 -18.54 -3.04 4.46
N CYS A 8 -18.24 -1.76 4.27
CA CYS A 8 -17.85 -1.19 2.97
C CYS A 8 -16.43 -0.58 3.05
N PRO A 9 -15.36 -1.42 3.01
CA PRO A 9 -13.99 -0.95 3.19
C PRO A 9 -13.56 0.09 2.15
N HIS A 10 -13.94 -0.04 0.86
CA HIS A 10 -13.64 0.99 -0.15
C HIS A 10 -14.26 2.35 0.17
N ALA A 11 -15.49 2.39 0.70
CA ALA A 11 -16.15 3.66 1.01
C ALA A 11 -15.38 4.41 2.10
N ALA A 12 -14.93 3.69 3.13
CA ALA A 12 -14.18 4.25 4.25
C ALA A 12 -12.78 4.80 3.87
N ILE A 13 -12.19 4.34 2.76
CA ILE A 13 -10.88 4.82 2.29
C ILE A 13 -10.97 5.77 1.10
N ARG A 14 -12.16 5.97 0.51
CA ARG A 14 -12.33 6.72 -0.73
C ARG A 14 -13.47 7.72 -0.73
N GLU A 15 -14.68 7.29 -0.35
CA GLU A 15 -15.90 8.10 -0.50
C GLU A 15 -16.17 8.95 0.75
N ASP A 16 -16.04 8.34 1.94
CA ASP A 16 -16.13 9.02 3.23
C ASP A 16 -14.94 8.59 4.09
N VAL A 17 -13.90 9.41 4.04
CA VAL A 17 -12.63 9.18 4.75
C VAL A 17 -12.62 9.79 6.16
N THR A 18 -13.73 10.39 6.59
CA THR A 18 -13.80 11.22 7.80
C THR A 18 -13.40 10.45 9.06
N ALA A 19 -13.86 9.20 9.20
CA ALA A 19 -13.54 8.38 10.35
C ALA A 19 -12.04 8.02 10.43
N ASN A 20 -11.44 7.71 9.28
CA ASN A 20 -10.01 7.42 9.18
C ASN A 20 -9.16 8.67 9.42
N LEU A 21 -9.52 9.82 8.84
CA LEU A 21 -8.84 11.09 9.10
C LEU A 21 -8.89 11.47 10.59
N ALA A 22 -10.05 11.32 11.23
CA ALA A 22 -10.18 11.61 12.65
C ALA A 22 -9.29 10.70 13.52
N ALA A 23 -9.13 9.42 13.15
CA ALA A 23 -8.23 8.50 13.83
C ALA A 23 -6.75 8.86 13.62
N LEU A 24 -6.37 9.21 12.38
CA LEU A 24 -5.02 9.66 12.06
C LEU A 24 -4.66 10.96 12.79
N GLU A 25 -5.60 11.91 12.92
CA GLU A 25 -5.41 13.15 13.68
C GLU A 25 -5.18 12.87 15.17
N ARG A 26 -5.96 11.95 15.77
CA ARG A 26 -5.76 11.54 17.16
C ARG A 26 -4.40 10.88 17.37
N LEU A 27 -4.01 9.99 16.47
CA LEU A 27 -2.73 9.29 16.54
C LEU A 27 -1.55 10.25 16.35
N THR A 28 -1.68 11.22 15.44
CA THR A 28 -0.67 12.28 15.28
C THR A 28 -0.50 13.05 16.57
N ARG A 29 -1.61 13.50 17.18
CA ARG A 29 -1.59 14.26 18.43
C ARG A 29 -1.00 13.45 19.59
N SER A 30 -1.28 12.15 19.68
CA SER A 30 -0.70 11.31 20.73
C SER A 30 0.80 11.14 20.57
N ILE A 31 1.28 10.93 19.33
CA ILE A 31 2.72 10.82 19.05
C ILE A 31 3.43 12.14 19.33
N GLU A 32 2.87 13.27 18.88
CA GLU A 32 3.43 14.60 19.12
C GLU A 32 3.48 14.96 20.63
N ALA A 33 2.53 14.46 21.42
CA ALA A 33 2.55 14.63 22.87
C ALA A 33 3.62 13.80 23.57
N GLU A 34 3.94 12.61 23.05
CA GLU A 34 5.02 11.74 23.54
C GLU A 34 6.41 12.23 23.12
N ASP A 35 6.54 12.73 21.89
CA ASP A 35 7.79 13.21 21.27
C ASP A 35 8.06 14.72 21.50
N ALA A 36 7.31 15.37 22.39
CA ALA A 36 7.44 16.80 22.66
C ALA A 36 8.90 17.15 23.02
N PRO A 37 9.62 17.92 22.19
CA PRO A 37 11.06 18.11 22.38
C PRO A 37 11.32 18.85 23.69
N PRO A 38 12.35 18.47 24.47
CA PRO A 38 12.82 19.27 25.59
C PRO A 38 13.44 20.55 25.04
N SER A 39 12.64 21.61 24.94
CA SER A 39 13.02 23.00 24.74
C SER A 39 14.36 23.26 24.01
N SER A 40 14.46 23.02 22.69
CA SER A 40 15.46 23.68 21.81
C SER A 40 15.51 23.07 20.40
N SER A 41 15.01 23.84 19.42
CA SER A 41 15.66 24.03 18.11
C SER A 41 15.83 22.85 17.12
N SER A 42 14.91 21.87 17.08
CA SER A 42 14.76 21.00 15.90
C SER A 42 13.30 20.98 15.46
N SER A 43 13.03 21.16 14.16
CA SER A 43 11.69 21.02 13.59
C SER A 43 11.06 19.70 14.07
N PRO A 44 9.80 19.70 14.54
CA PRO A 44 9.15 18.48 14.98
C PRO A 44 9.14 17.45 13.83
N ARG A 45 9.61 16.24 14.12
CA ARG A 45 9.56 15.12 13.17
C ARG A 45 8.10 14.72 13.03
N ARG A 46 7.51 14.88 11.84
CA ARG A 46 6.16 14.37 11.59
C ARG A 46 6.18 12.85 11.58
N PRO A 47 5.25 12.17 12.26
CA PRO A 47 5.18 10.72 12.24
C PRO A 47 4.82 10.20 10.84
N LEU A 48 5.41 9.08 10.45
CA LEU A 48 4.90 8.26 9.34
C LEU A 48 3.73 7.45 9.89
N LEU A 49 2.55 7.63 9.31
CA LEU A 49 1.35 6.89 9.68
C LEU A 49 1.01 5.89 8.57
N LEU A 50 0.79 4.63 8.95
CA LEU A 50 0.34 3.59 8.02
C LEU A 50 -1.16 3.39 8.20
N CYS A 51 -1.92 3.52 7.11
CA CYS A 51 -3.35 3.23 7.06
C CYS A 51 -3.58 1.97 6.23
N GLU A 52 -3.98 0.88 6.88
CA GLU A 52 -4.33 -0.37 6.21
C GLU A 52 -5.83 -0.37 5.89
N SER A 53 -6.19 -0.68 4.64
CA SER A 53 -7.59 -0.88 4.28
C SER A 53 -8.11 -2.23 4.80
N GLY A 54 -9.44 -2.38 4.92
CA GLY A 54 -10.04 -3.65 5.37
C GLY A 54 -9.94 -4.82 4.37
N GLY A 55 -9.18 -4.67 3.28
CA GLY A 55 -9.16 -5.59 2.15
C GLY A 55 -10.36 -5.42 1.22
N ASP A 56 -10.12 -5.36 -0.09
CA ASP A 56 -11.16 -5.25 -1.11
C ASP A 56 -10.61 -5.78 -2.45
N ASN A 57 -11.39 -5.63 -3.52
CA ASN A 57 -11.03 -6.02 -4.87
C ASN A 57 -10.14 -4.98 -5.58
N LEU A 58 -9.77 -5.29 -6.83
CA LEU A 58 -8.85 -4.49 -7.66
C LEU A 58 -9.32 -3.05 -7.97
N ALA A 59 -10.61 -2.75 -7.75
CA ALA A 59 -11.17 -1.42 -7.95
C ALA A 59 -10.95 -0.47 -6.75
N ALA A 60 -10.53 -0.99 -5.60
CA ALA A 60 -10.31 -0.16 -4.41
C ALA A 60 -9.02 0.64 -4.54
N ASN A 61 -9.11 1.92 -4.20
CA ASN A 61 -7.99 2.85 -4.13
C ASN A 61 -8.27 3.88 -3.04
N PHE A 62 -7.21 4.40 -2.42
CA PHE A 62 -7.33 5.46 -1.42
C PHE A 62 -7.73 6.79 -2.08
N SER A 63 -8.49 7.60 -1.36
CA SER A 63 -8.65 9.02 -1.70
C SER A 63 -7.31 9.74 -1.52
N PRO A 64 -6.92 10.65 -2.44
CA PRO A 64 -5.80 11.57 -2.23
C PRO A 64 -5.98 12.47 -1.00
N GLU A 65 -7.20 12.61 -0.49
CA GLU A 65 -7.46 13.33 0.76
C GLU A 65 -7.05 12.54 2.01
N LEU A 66 -6.89 11.21 1.90
CA LEU A 66 -6.55 10.32 3.01
C LEU A 66 -5.10 9.83 2.97
N ALA A 67 -4.54 9.58 1.77
CA ALA A 67 -3.21 9.00 1.63
C ALA A 67 -2.33 9.85 0.70
N ASP A 68 -1.18 10.27 1.22
CA ASP A 68 -0.13 10.95 0.43
C ASP A 68 0.66 9.97 -0.46
N TYR A 69 0.73 8.70 -0.05
CA TYR A 69 1.46 7.63 -0.73
C TYR A 69 0.72 6.31 -0.56
N THR A 70 0.56 5.56 -1.65
CA THR A 70 -0.26 4.35 -1.70
C THR A 70 0.57 3.12 -2.07
N VAL A 71 0.54 2.12 -1.19
CA VAL A 71 1.10 0.80 -1.44
C VAL A 71 -0.02 -0.17 -1.73
N TYR A 72 -0.06 -0.72 -2.94
CA TYR A 72 -1.05 -1.72 -3.33
C TYR A 72 -0.43 -3.11 -3.27
N VAL A 73 -1.04 -4.02 -2.51
CA VAL A 73 -0.49 -5.36 -2.29
C VAL A 73 -1.40 -6.40 -2.92
N ILE A 74 -0.86 -7.15 -3.87
CA ILE A 74 -1.48 -8.37 -4.40
C ILE A 74 -0.62 -9.58 -4.00
N ASP A 75 -1.17 -10.78 -4.15
CA ASP A 75 -0.42 -12.00 -3.88
C ASP A 75 -0.50 -13.02 -5.01
N VAL A 76 0.57 -13.81 -5.14
CA VAL A 76 0.73 -14.80 -6.20
C VAL A 76 -0.32 -15.91 -6.15
N ALA A 77 -0.85 -16.24 -4.97
CA ALA A 77 -1.93 -17.23 -4.85
C ALA A 77 -3.27 -16.73 -5.42
N GLY A 78 -3.41 -15.42 -5.67
CA GLY A 78 -4.52 -14.84 -6.45
C GLY A 78 -4.47 -15.19 -7.94
N GLY A 79 -3.32 -15.69 -8.44
CA GLY A 79 -3.08 -16.12 -9.82
C GLY A 79 -2.24 -15.14 -10.65
N ASP A 80 -1.48 -15.69 -11.60
CA ASP A 80 -0.53 -14.97 -12.47
C ASP A 80 -1.19 -13.92 -13.40
N LYS A 81 -2.50 -14.04 -13.64
CA LYS A 81 -3.29 -13.09 -14.42
C LYS A 81 -3.80 -11.89 -13.62
N VAL A 82 -3.61 -11.85 -12.30
CA VAL A 82 -4.11 -10.75 -11.46
C VAL A 82 -3.63 -9.38 -11.95
N PRO A 83 -2.33 -9.16 -12.26
CA PRO A 83 -1.88 -7.86 -12.75
C PRO A 83 -2.58 -7.42 -14.04
N ARG A 84 -2.89 -8.36 -14.95
CA ARG A 84 -3.58 -8.06 -16.23
C ARG A 84 -5.02 -7.61 -16.07
N LYS A 85 -5.65 -7.88 -14.92
CA LYS A 85 -7.01 -7.40 -14.63
C LYS A 85 -7.03 -5.88 -14.44
N GLY A 86 -5.87 -5.26 -14.15
CA GLY A 86 -5.76 -3.83 -13.94
C GLY A 86 -6.54 -3.36 -12.73
N GLY A 87 -7.06 -2.13 -12.83
CA GLY A 87 -7.72 -1.44 -11.73
C GLY A 87 -6.78 -0.40 -11.11
N PRO A 88 -7.34 0.63 -10.45
CA PRO A 88 -6.59 1.77 -9.95
C PRO A 88 -5.46 1.36 -9.00
N GLY A 89 -5.63 0.30 -8.20
CA GLY A 89 -4.55 -0.20 -7.35
C GLY A 89 -3.32 -0.70 -8.13
N ILE A 90 -3.49 -1.31 -9.29
CA ILE A 90 -2.38 -1.79 -10.14
C ILE A 90 -1.82 -0.65 -11.00
N THR A 91 -2.68 0.24 -11.51
CA THR A 91 -2.29 1.23 -12.51
C THR A 91 -1.91 2.60 -11.92
N GLN A 92 -2.31 2.90 -10.68
CA GLN A 92 -2.18 4.24 -10.08
C GLN A 92 -1.53 4.25 -8.70
N SER A 93 -1.17 3.09 -8.14
CA SER A 93 -0.46 3.08 -6.86
C SER A 93 0.97 3.59 -7.02
N ASP A 94 1.49 4.19 -5.96
CA ASP A 94 2.87 4.67 -5.91
C ASP A 94 3.87 3.53 -5.73
N LEU A 95 3.41 2.37 -5.26
CA LEU A 95 4.16 1.12 -5.16
C LEU A 95 3.21 -0.08 -5.28
N LEU A 96 3.45 -0.93 -6.28
CA LEU A 96 2.79 -2.24 -6.37
C LEU A 96 3.68 -3.31 -5.73
N VAL A 97 3.14 -4.07 -4.79
CA VAL A 97 3.82 -5.23 -4.18
C VAL A 97 3.14 -6.51 -4.63
N VAL A 98 3.92 -7.40 -5.25
CA VAL A 98 3.51 -8.77 -5.57
C VAL A 98 4.08 -9.70 -4.51
N ASN A 99 3.31 -10.00 -3.48
CA ASN A 99 3.74 -10.78 -2.31
C ASN A 99 3.51 -12.29 -2.49
N LYS A 100 4.12 -13.08 -1.60
CA LYS A 100 4.03 -14.55 -1.54
C LYS A 100 4.63 -15.24 -2.77
N ILE A 101 5.72 -14.70 -3.33
CA ILE A 101 6.40 -15.30 -4.49
C ILE A 101 6.90 -16.73 -4.26
N ASP A 102 7.10 -17.10 -2.99
CA ASP A 102 7.43 -18.46 -2.57
C ASP A 102 6.32 -19.48 -2.88
N LEU A 103 5.09 -19.03 -3.14
CA LEU A 103 3.96 -19.89 -3.50
C LEU A 103 3.81 -20.12 -5.00
N ALA A 104 4.62 -19.47 -5.86
CA ALA A 104 4.44 -19.49 -7.31
C ALA A 104 4.37 -20.90 -7.90
N GLU A 105 5.32 -21.78 -7.54
CA GLU A 105 5.33 -23.17 -7.98
C GLU A 105 4.09 -23.94 -7.49
N ALA A 106 3.71 -23.75 -6.23
CA ALA A 106 2.60 -24.48 -5.61
C ALA A 106 1.23 -24.14 -6.24
N VAL A 107 1.07 -22.92 -6.78
CA VAL A 107 -0.17 -22.46 -7.43
C VAL A 107 -0.06 -22.44 -8.96
N GLY A 108 1.07 -22.86 -9.53
CA GLY A 108 1.32 -22.85 -10.97
C GLY A 108 1.35 -21.46 -11.59
N ALA A 109 1.77 -20.44 -10.84
CA ALA A 109 1.90 -19.07 -11.31
C ALA A 109 3.29 -18.78 -11.89
N ASP A 110 3.33 -18.05 -13.00
CA ASP A 110 4.57 -17.58 -13.63
C ASP A 110 4.85 -16.12 -13.23
N LEU A 111 5.94 -15.90 -12.49
CA LEU A 111 6.33 -14.57 -12.03
C LEU A 111 6.74 -13.63 -13.18
N GLY A 112 7.31 -14.16 -14.27
CA GLY A 112 7.64 -13.36 -15.44
C GLY A 112 6.40 -12.90 -16.21
N VAL A 113 5.34 -13.72 -16.22
CA VAL A 113 4.03 -13.31 -16.74
C VAL A 113 3.42 -12.19 -15.91
N MET A 114 3.55 -12.27 -14.58
CA MET A 114 3.07 -11.22 -13.66
C MET A 114 3.86 -9.93 -13.84
N ASP A 115 5.18 -10.01 -13.95
CA ASP A 115 6.07 -8.85 -14.10
C ASP A 115 5.79 -8.10 -15.42
N GLY A 116 5.78 -8.83 -16.53
CA GLY A 116 5.43 -8.25 -17.84
C GLY A 116 4.02 -7.66 -17.88
N ALA A 117 3.08 -8.24 -17.13
CA ALA A 117 1.72 -7.71 -17.01
C ALA A 117 1.64 -6.44 -16.14
N ALA A 118 2.35 -6.42 -15.01
CA ALA A 118 2.41 -5.24 -14.14
C ALA A 118 3.04 -4.06 -14.88
N ALA A 119 4.16 -4.30 -15.57
CA ALA A 119 4.82 -3.30 -16.41
C ALA A 119 3.89 -2.75 -17.51
N ALA A 120 3.18 -3.62 -18.23
CA ALA A 120 2.26 -3.22 -19.30
C ALA A 120 1.04 -2.40 -18.83
N MET A 121 0.67 -2.50 -17.54
CA MET A 121 -0.45 -1.77 -16.96
C MET A 121 -0.04 -0.42 -16.35
N GLY A 122 1.22 -0.01 -16.51
CA GLY A 122 1.75 1.24 -15.99
C GLY A 122 2.59 1.08 -14.72
N GLY A 123 2.90 -0.15 -14.28
CA GLY A 123 3.79 -0.45 -13.14
C GLY A 123 5.28 -0.16 -13.39
N GLY A 124 5.59 0.68 -14.37
CA GLY A 124 6.90 1.18 -14.70
C GLY A 124 6.90 2.70 -14.66
N VAL A 125 7.98 3.28 -14.14
CA VAL A 125 8.17 4.73 -13.87
C VAL A 125 7.87 5.63 -15.08
N GLU A 126 7.88 5.07 -16.29
CA GLU A 126 7.68 5.79 -17.55
C GLU A 126 6.20 6.14 -17.85
N ASP A 127 5.23 5.41 -17.27
CA ASP A 127 3.79 5.58 -17.58
C ASP A 127 2.97 6.18 -16.42
N GLY A 128 3.64 6.65 -15.36
CA GLY A 128 3.02 7.36 -14.24
C GLY A 128 2.49 6.49 -13.10
N GLY A 129 2.63 5.16 -13.16
CA GLY A 129 2.43 4.27 -12.02
C GLY A 129 3.75 3.98 -11.28
N GLY A 130 3.61 3.52 -10.04
CA GLY A 130 4.73 3.16 -9.16
C GLY A 130 5.49 1.92 -9.60
N PRO A 131 6.76 1.75 -9.15
CA PRO A 131 7.51 0.52 -9.38
C PRO A 131 6.80 -0.70 -8.79
N THR A 132 7.04 -1.86 -9.39
CA THR A 132 6.58 -3.15 -8.87
C THR A 132 7.71 -3.84 -8.10
N VAL A 133 7.42 -4.33 -6.89
CA VAL A 133 8.35 -5.12 -6.08
C VAL A 133 7.79 -6.51 -5.81
N PHE A 134 8.56 -7.53 -6.18
CA PHE A 134 8.25 -8.93 -5.90
C PHE A 134 8.80 -9.33 -4.53
N ALA A 135 7.95 -9.87 -3.66
CA ALA A 135 8.28 -10.09 -2.27
C ALA A 135 7.83 -11.46 -1.75
N SER A 136 8.60 -11.98 -0.79
CA SER A 136 8.16 -13.01 0.13
C SER A 136 8.38 -12.49 1.54
N VAL A 137 7.39 -11.76 2.06
CA VAL A 137 7.47 -11.12 3.38
C VAL A 137 7.79 -12.14 4.47
N LYS A 138 7.20 -13.34 4.39
CA LYS A 138 7.45 -14.44 5.33
C LYS A 138 8.92 -14.85 5.40
N ASN A 139 9.63 -14.76 4.27
CA ASN A 139 11.03 -15.17 4.15
C ASN A 139 12.00 -13.99 4.09
N GLY A 140 11.51 -12.76 4.34
CA GLY A 140 12.33 -11.55 4.34
C GLY A 140 12.76 -11.03 2.96
N VAL A 141 12.21 -11.58 1.87
CA VAL A 141 12.59 -11.18 0.50
C VAL A 141 11.80 -9.94 0.07
N GLY A 142 12.49 -8.93 -0.45
CA GLY A 142 11.90 -7.68 -0.96
C GLY A 142 11.59 -6.63 0.11
N LEU A 143 11.78 -6.93 1.40
CA LEU A 143 11.45 -6.01 2.50
C LEU A 143 12.29 -4.73 2.48
N GLU A 144 13.60 -4.85 2.25
CA GLU A 144 14.51 -3.70 2.22
C GLU A 144 14.17 -2.76 1.05
N GLU A 145 13.83 -3.33 -0.11
CA GLU A 145 13.40 -2.53 -1.25
C GLU A 145 12.06 -1.82 -0.97
N ILE A 146 11.07 -2.52 -0.42
CA ILE A 146 9.78 -1.91 -0.03
C ILE A 146 10.01 -0.78 0.97
N ALA A 147 10.81 -1.03 2.01
CA ALA A 147 11.10 -0.03 3.03
C ALA A 147 11.82 1.20 2.45
N GLY A 148 12.82 1.01 1.59
CA GLY A 148 13.56 2.10 0.94
C GLY A 148 12.74 2.93 -0.05
N ARG A 149 11.56 2.44 -0.47
CA ARG A 149 10.60 3.22 -1.28
C ARG A 149 9.71 4.12 -0.41
N ILE A 150 9.56 3.79 0.87
CA ILE A 150 8.66 4.46 1.82
C ILE A 150 9.43 5.41 2.76
N LEU A 151 10.65 5.05 3.17
CA LEU A 151 11.47 5.73 4.17
C LEU A 151 12.59 6.58 3.55
#